data_AF-A0A0U5BLT2-F1
#
_entry.id   AF-A0A0U5BLT2-F1
#
_cell.length_a   1.000
_cell.length_b   1.000
_cell.length_c   1.000
_cell.angle_alpha   90.00
_cell.angle_beta   90.00
_cell.angle_gamma   90.00
#
_symmetry.space_group_name_H-M   'P 1'
#
loop_
_entity.id
_entity.type
_entity.pdbx_description
1 polymer ?
#
loop_
_entity_poly.entity_id
_entity_poly.type
_entity_poly.pdbx_seq_one_letter_code
_entity_poly.pdbx_strand_id
1 'polypeptide(L)'
;MTRAGICGSADSALGARYGEADARWRGPWNDTIATMLAHRSVRRFAADDIDDDTLSALIAAAQSASTSSNLQSWSVVAVRDPARKRQLRALAGDQAFIEAAPVVLIWLADFSRAQRIADDEGAPLAAAELVESTIVGVVDAALAAQNALIAAESLGLGGVYIGAIRNRPDEVAELLELPPRTFAVFGLALGHPDPADRAGVKPRLPQSAVLHLERYDGRRVAEHLATQERTLDAYNATQGRRVSWRQTVLRRLRDYANLSGREHLRGGARTETAAQPLATSVSVLGRPDHGETLEHDLLLGRPRAAAGGRRALPIAPVTLAPGG
;
A
#
# COMPACT_ATOMS: atom_id res chain seq x y z
N MET A 1 -4.37 -4.51 38.40
CA MET A 1 -3.57 -3.43 37.77
C MET A 1 -4.37 -2.89 36.59
N THR A 2 -4.96 -1.71 36.77
CA THR A 2 -5.87 -1.06 35.83
C THR A 2 -5.06 -0.49 34.66
N ARG A 3 -5.36 -0.92 33.42
CA ARG A 3 -4.82 -0.38 32.16
C ARG A 3 -5.27 1.07 31.98
N ALA A 4 -4.60 1.99 32.64
CA ALA A 4 -4.67 3.42 32.35
C ALA A 4 -3.46 3.75 31.46
N GLY A 5 -3.66 4.01 30.17
CA GLY A 5 -2.54 4.44 29.33
C GLY A 5 -2.80 4.67 27.84
N ILE A 6 -3.81 4.06 27.20
CA ILE A 6 -3.95 4.14 25.72
C ILE A 6 -5.23 4.85 25.28
N CYS A 7 -6.29 4.85 26.11
CA CYS A 7 -7.59 5.42 25.73
C CYS A 7 -7.59 6.96 25.59
N GLY A 8 -6.64 7.66 26.23
CA GLY A 8 -6.28 9.03 25.86
C GLY A 8 -5.27 8.97 24.71
N SER A 9 -5.68 8.74 23.47
CA SER A 9 -5.81 9.86 22.53
C SER A 9 -6.40 9.43 21.18
N ALA A 10 -7.18 8.35 21.06
CA ALA A 10 -7.80 8.00 19.77
C ALA A 10 -8.58 9.17 19.17
N ASP A 11 -9.32 9.90 20.03
CA ASP A 11 -10.01 11.15 19.69
C ASP A 11 -9.06 12.26 19.25
N SER A 12 -7.97 12.47 20.00
CA SER A 12 -6.99 13.51 19.69
C SER A 12 -6.17 13.19 18.44
N ALA A 13 -5.85 11.92 18.20
CA ALA A 13 -5.22 11.43 16.99
C ALA A 13 -6.15 11.61 15.79
N LEU A 14 -7.44 11.31 15.94
CA LEU A 14 -8.44 11.56 14.90
C LEU A 14 -8.58 13.06 14.60
N GLY A 15 -8.66 13.89 15.63
CA GLY A 15 -8.66 15.35 15.52
C GLY A 15 -7.41 15.89 14.82
N ALA A 16 -6.22 15.36 15.15
CA ALA A 16 -4.98 15.70 14.46
C ALA A 16 -4.95 15.20 13.00
N ARG A 17 -5.61 14.07 12.71
CA ARG A 17 -5.64 13.46 11.36
C ARG A 17 -6.53 14.24 10.40
N TYR A 18 -7.71 14.65 10.83
CA TYR A 18 -8.74 15.22 9.95
C TYR A 18 -9.08 16.68 10.28
N GLY A 19 -8.66 17.20 11.44
CA GLY A 19 -9.13 18.46 11.99
C GLY A 19 -10.42 18.29 12.78
N GLU A 20 -10.63 19.14 13.80
CA GLU A 20 -11.81 19.11 14.69
C GLU A 20 -13.16 19.10 13.94
N ALA A 21 -13.25 19.84 12.83
CA ALA A 21 -14.48 19.97 12.05
C ALA A 21 -14.89 18.68 11.31
N ASP A 22 -13.91 17.88 10.87
CA ASP A 22 -14.09 16.65 10.10
C ASP A 22 -13.96 15.38 10.96
N ALA A 23 -13.40 15.49 12.17
CA ALA A 23 -13.31 14.42 13.16
C ALA A 23 -14.62 14.22 13.95
N ARG A 24 -15.79 14.39 13.32
CA ARG A 24 -17.11 14.25 13.98
C ARG A 24 -17.51 12.81 14.29
N TRP A 25 -16.87 11.84 13.64
CA TRP A 25 -17.08 10.44 13.90
C TRP A 25 -16.33 9.99 15.17
N ARG A 26 -17.01 9.25 16.04
CA ARG A 26 -16.51 8.75 17.32
C ARG A 26 -16.84 7.26 17.44
N GLY A 27 -16.11 6.43 16.71
CA GLY A 27 -16.20 4.97 16.84
C GLY A 27 -17.51 4.33 16.33
N PRO A 28 -17.62 3.00 16.45
CA PRO A 28 -16.94 2.17 17.46
C PRO A 28 -15.44 1.95 17.18
N TRP A 29 -14.61 1.98 18.23
CA TRP A 29 -13.21 1.57 18.16
C TRP A 29 -12.74 0.86 19.44
N ASN A 30 -11.66 0.08 19.32
CA ASN A 30 -10.95 -0.63 20.39
C ASN A 30 -9.45 -0.25 20.39
N ASP A 31 -8.64 -0.88 21.23
CA ASP A 31 -7.20 -0.61 21.35
C ASP A 31 -6.43 -0.76 20.01
N THR A 32 -6.83 -1.73 19.18
CA THR A 32 -6.22 -1.94 17.85
C THR A 32 -6.45 -0.74 16.95
N ILE A 33 -7.71 -0.29 16.83
CA ILE A 33 -8.06 0.88 16.02
C ILE A 33 -7.40 2.15 16.59
N ALA A 34 -7.39 2.30 17.93
CA ALA A 34 -6.72 3.42 18.58
C ALA A 34 -5.22 3.49 18.25
N THR A 35 -4.53 2.34 18.25
CA THR A 35 -3.11 2.22 17.85
C THR A 35 -2.92 2.70 16.40
N MET A 36 -3.75 2.22 15.48
CA MET A 36 -3.67 2.59 14.06
C MET A 36 -3.93 4.09 13.81
N LEU A 37 -4.88 4.68 14.55
CA LEU A 37 -5.20 6.11 14.45
C LEU A 37 -4.04 6.99 14.96
N ALA A 38 -3.38 6.55 16.05
CA ALA A 38 -2.25 7.23 16.68
C ALA A 38 -0.93 7.13 15.88
N HIS A 39 -0.89 6.34 14.80
CA HIS A 39 0.29 6.16 13.97
C HIS A 39 0.95 7.48 13.56
N ARG A 40 2.26 7.54 13.77
CA ARG A 40 3.15 8.59 13.27
C ARG A 40 4.51 7.98 12.96
N SER A 41 5.13 8.42 11.87
CA SER A 41 6.45 7.90 11.52
C SER A 41 7.54 8.48 12.41
N VAL A 42 8.17 7.62 13.20
CA VAL A 42 9.29 7.96 14.10
C VAL A 42 10.58 7.97 13.31
N ARG A 43 11.37 9.04 13.44
CA ARG A 43 12.67 9.20 12.74
C ARG A 43 13.82 9.51 13.68
N ARG A 44 13.58 9.44 14.98
CA ARG A 44 14.59 9.57 16.01
C ARG A 44 14.37 8.43 16.99
N PHE A 45 15.41 7.61 17.15
CA PHE A 45 15.36 6.38 17.92
C PHE A 45 16.28 6.52 19.14
N ALA A 46 15.87 5.91 20.26
CA ALA A 46 16.75 5.69 21.40
C ALA A 46 17.82 4.64 21.05
N ALA A 47 18.83 4.50 21.90
CA ALA A 47 19.95 3.57 21.68
C ALA A 47 19.59 2.11 21.97
N ASP A 48 18.46 1.88 22.65
CA ASP A 48 17.95 0.57 23.02
C ASP A 48 17.75 -0.32 21.78
N ASP A 49 18.24 -1.57 21.86
CA ASP A 49 18.08 -2.56 20.80
C ASP A 49 16.69 -3.20 20.82
N ILE A 50 16.31 -3.87 19.74
CA ILE A 50 15.13 -4.74 19.68
C ILE A 50 15.60 -6.18 19.79
N ASP A 51 15.19 -6.87 20.86
CA ASP A 51 15.53 -8.28 21.06
C ASP A 51 14.90 -9.22 20.02
N ASP A 52 15.43 -10.44 19.94
CA ASP A 52 15.04 -11.42 18.92
C ASP A 52 13.63 -11.98 19.15
N ASP A 53 13.14 -12.03 20.40
CA ASP A 53 11.78 -12.48 20.71
C ASP A 53 10.75 -11.47 20.21
N THR A 54 11.02 -10.18 20.44
CA THR A 54 10.24 -9.07 19.91
C THR A 54 10.25 -9.13 18.38
N LEU A 55 11.42 -9.24 17.75
CA LEU A 55 11.50 -9.33 16.29
C LEU A 55 10.72 -10.54 15.76
N SER A 56 10.84 -11.70 16.40
CA SER A 56 10.11 -12.92 16.04
C SER A 56 8.59 -12.73 16.14
N ALA A 57 8.11 -12.05 17.19
CA ALA A 57 6.69 -11.71 17.33
C ALA A 57 6.20 -10.78 16.20
N LEU A 58 7.02 -9.80 15.80
CA LEU A 58 6.69 -8.91 14.67
C LEU A 58 6.59 -9.69 13.35
N ILE A 59 7.50 -10.63 13.11
CA ILE A 59 7.47 -11.48 11.91
C ILE A 59 6.28 -12.45 11.93
N ALA A 60 5.93 -13.02 13.07
CA ALA A 60 4.73 -13.85 13.20
C ALA A 60 3.44 -13.06 12.88
N ALA A 61 3.35 -11.81 13.35
CA ALA A 61 2.26 -10.90 13.00
C ALA A 61 2.24 -10.58 11.49
N ALA A 62 3.42 -10.38 10.89
CA ALA A 62 3.57 -10.18 9.45
C ALA A 62 3.08 -11.38 8.63
N GLN A 63 3.49 -12.59 9.01
CA GLN A 63 3.09 -13.87 8.40
C GLN A 63 1.59 -14.16 8.54
N SER A 64 0.92 -13.52 9.50
CA SER A 64 -0.52 -13.65 9.70
C SER A 64 -1.35 -12.76 8.75
N ALA A 65 -0.72 -11.99 7.86
CA ALA A 65 -1.40 -11.21 6.83
C ALA A 65 -2.01 -12.11 5.74
N SER A 66 -3.10 -11.67 5.12
CA SER A 66 -3.64 -12.30 3.91
C SER A 66 -2.59 -12.27 2.78
N THR A 67 -2.57 -13.32 1.97
CA THR A 67 -1.65 -13.49 0.83
C THR A 67 -2.39 -14.07 -0.36
N SER A 68 -2.09 -13.56 -1.56
CA SER A 68 -2.74 -14.02 -2.80
C SER A 68 -2.46 -15.49 -3.04
N SER A 69 -3.52 -16.32 -3.15
CA SER A 69 -3.44 -17.77 -3.37
C SER A 69 -2.50 -18.51 -2.39
N ASN A 70 -2.25 -17.94 -1.21
CA ASN A 70 -1.26 -18.43 -0.24
C ASN A 70 0.17 -18.60 -0.81
N LEU A 71 0.52 -17.83 -1.86
CA LEU A 71 1.85 -17.87 -2.47
C LEU A 71 2.95 -17.36 -1.54
N GLN A 72 2.57 -16.46 -0.62
CA GLN A 72 3.48 -15.83 0.34
C GLN A 72 4.66 -15.18 -0.39
N SER A 73 4.41 -14.43 -1.48
CA SER A 73 5.42 -13.93 -2.42
C SER A 73 6.24 -12.74 -1.88
N TRP A 74 6.69 -12.87 -0.64
CA TRP A 74 7.49 -11.89 0.08
C TRP A 74 8.53 -12.58 0.95
N SER A 75 9.57 -11.80 1.26
CA SER A 75 10.60 -12.10 2.25
C SER A 75 11.00 -10.81 2.95
N VAL A 76 11.72 -10.91 4.07
CA VAL A 76 12.25 -9.75 4.79
C VAL A 76 13.67 -10.01 5.27
N VAL A 77 14.55 -9.02 5.08
CA VAL A 77 15.94 -9.06 5.55
C VAL A 77 16.09 -8.09 6.72
N ALA A 78 16.49 -8.59 7.89
CA ALA A 78 16.81 -7.74 9.03
C ALA A 78 18.28 -7.30 9.00
N VAL A 79 18.51 -5.99 8.89
CA VAL A 79 19.85 -5.40 8.85
C VAL A 79 20.12 -4.68 10.17
N ARG A 80 20.98 -5.28 11.00
CA ARG A 80 21.48 -4.71 12.27
C ARG A 80 22.93 -4.23 12.18
N ASP A 81 23.74 -4.85 11.31
CA ASP A 81 25.16 -4.53 11.16
C ASP A 81 25.38 -3.03 10.84
N PRO A 82 26.15 -2.29 11.66
CA PRO A 82 26.35 -0.85 11.47
C PRO A 82 26.98 -0.50 10.11
N ALA A 83 27.89 -1.32 9.58
CA ALA A 83 28.51 -1.04 8.29
C ALA A 83 27.50 -1.16 7.15
N ARG A 84 26.68 -2.21 7.16
CA ARG A 84 25.61 -2.41 6.17
C ARG A 84 24.51 -1.36 6.29
N LYS A 85 24.15 -0.90 7.50
CA LYS A 85 23.23 0.23 7.70
C LYS A 85 23.79 1.54 7.12
N ARG A 86 25.11 1.80 7.27
CA ARG A 86 25.77 2.96 6.64
C ARG A 86 25.72 2.89 5.11
N GLN A 87 25.94 1.71 4.53
CA GLN A 87 25.82 1.52 3.09
C GLN A 87 24.38 1.75 2.61
N LEU A 88 23.38 1.17 3.29
CA LEU A 88 21.96 1.41 2.99
C LEU A 88 21.59 2.88 3.09
N ARG A 89 22.11 3.60 4.09
CA ARG A 89 21.90 5.04 4.25
C ARG A 89 22.40 5.81 3.02
N ALA A 90 23.60 5.50 2.53
CA ALA A 90 24.14 6.14 1.33
C ALA A 90 23.26 5.87 0.08
N LEU A 91 22.77 4.64 -0.07
CA LEU A 91 21.89 4.25 -1.19
C LEU A 91 20.48 4.85 -1.09
N ALA A 92 20.02 5.16 0.12
CA ALA A 92 18.67 5.62 0.42
C ALA A 92 18.56 7.14 0.64
N GLY A 93 19.44 7.94 0.03
CA GLY A 93 19.36 9.41 0.08
C GLY A 93 19.82 10.01 1.40
N ASP A 94 20.82 9.40 2.03
CA ASP A 94 21.52 9.88 3.24
C ASP A 94 20.61 10.16 4.44
N GLN A 95 19.61 9.31 4.64
CA GLN A 95 18.67 9.45 5.75
C GLN A 95 19.29 8.92 7.06
N ALA A 96 19.76 9.83 7.92
CA ALA A 96 20.49 9.51 9.16
C ALA A 96 19.78 8.50 10.09
N PHE A 97 18.44 8.50 10.10
CA PHE A 97 17.66 7.59 10.94
C PHE A 97 17.81 6.10 10.55
N ILE A 98 18.30 5.79 9.34
CA ILE A 98 18.58 4.42 8.88
C ILE A 98 19.71 3.82 9.72
N GLU A 99 20.73 4.62 10.03
CA GLU A 99 21.87 4.18 10.83
C GLU A 99 21.53 4.17 12.33
N ALA A 100 20.75 5.16 12.78
CA ALA A 100 20.35 5.32 14.18
C ALA A 100 19.33 4.27 14.66
N ALA A 101 18.49 3.73 13.78
CA ALA A 101 17.56 2.66 14.15
C ALA A 101 18.32 1.40 14.54
N PRO A 102 17.96 0.68 15.61
CA PRO A 102 18.60 -0.58 15.98
C PRO A 102 18.53 -1.62 14.85
N VAL A 103 17.37 -1.72 14.18
CA VAL A 103 17.17 -2.61 13.04
C VAL A 103 16.49 -1.90 11.86
N VAL A 104 16.90 -2.28 10.65
CA VAL A 104 16.23 -1.91 9.40
C VAL A 104 15.75 -3.18 8.72
N LEU A 105 14.43 -3.34 8.58
CA LEU A 105 13.81 -4.45 7.86
C LEU A 105 13.63 -4.09 6.39
N ILE A 106 14.24 -4.84 5.48
CA ILE A 106 14.08 -4.66 4.03
C ILE A 106 13.07 -5.68 3.53
N TRP A 107 11.90 -5.19 3.15
CA TRP A 107 10.78 -6.02 2.68
C TRP A 107 10.85 -6.22 1.19
N LEU A 108 10.73 -7.47 0.77
CA LEU A 108 11.00 -7.92 -0.58
C LEU A 108 9.73 -8.47 -1.21
N ALA A 109 9.54 -8.20 -2.51
CA ALA A 109 8.73 -9.06 -3.35
C ALA A 109 9.65 -10.22 -3.76
N ASP A 110 9.26 -11.45 -3.43
CA ASP A 110 10.16 -12.61 -3.51
C ASP A 110 9.50 -13.79 -4.22
N PHE A 111 9.91 -14.00 -5.47
CA PHE A 111 9.54 -15.18 -6.26
C PHE A 111 10.67 -16.20 -6.35
N SER A 112 11.79 -16.00 -5.64
CA SER A 112 12.86 -17.00 -5.60
C SER A 112 12.39 -18.30 -4.95
N ARG A 113 11.44 -18.24 -4.02
CA ARG A 113 10.81 -19.44 -3.44
C ARG A 113 9.99 -20.21 -4.47
N ALA A 114 9.19 -19.50 -5.26
CA ALA A 114 8.44 -20.09 -6.37
C ALA A 114 9.37 -20.65 -7.45
N GLN A 115 10.51 -20.01 -7.71
CA GLN A 115 11.53 -20.51 -8.64
C GLN A 115 12.10 -21.84 -8.17
N ARG A 116 12.46 -21.98 -6.88
CA ARG A 116 12.96 -23.25 -6.33
C ARG A 116 11.94 -24.38 -6.50
N ILE A 117 10.65 -24.11 -6.21
CA ILE A 117 9.58 -25.07 -6.43
C ILE A 117 9.48 -25.45 -7.91
N ALA A 118 9.55 -24.46 -8.81
CA ALA A 118 9.50 -24.71 -10.25
C ALA A 118 10.68 -25.55 -10.74
N ASP A 119 11.89 -25.29 -10.22
CA ASP A 119 13.09 -26.06 -10.55
C ASP A 119 12.98 -27.51 -10.04
N ASP A 120 12.50 -27.70 -8.81
CA ASP A 120 12.29 -29.03 -8.19
C ASP A 120 11.25 -29.87 -8.97
N GLU A 121 10.19 -29.22 -9.47
CA GLU A 121 9.12 -29.85 -10.25
C GLU A 121 9.41 -29.91 -11.76
N GLY A 122 10.52 -29.32 -12.22
CA GLY A 122 10.85 -29.20 -13.65
C GLY A 122 9.81 -28.39 -14.45
N ALA A 123 9.14 -27.44 -13.82
CA ALA A 123 8.05 -26.64 -14.37
C ALA A 123 8.49 -25.22 -14.77
N PRO A 124 7.86 -24.59 -15.78
CA PRO A 124 8.14 -23.20 -16.11
C PRO A 124 7.49 -22.21 -15.14
N LEU A 125 8.10 -21.02 -14.97
CA LEU A 125 7.59 -19.94 -14.13
C LEU A 125 7.36 -18.62 -14.90
N ALA A 126 6.87 -18.69 -16.13
CA ALA A 126 6.71 -17.53 -17.00
C ALA A 126 5.80 -16.43 -16.41
N ALA A 127 4.79 -16.81 -15.62
CA ALA A 127 3.88 -15.85 -15.00
C ALA A 127 4.58 -14.90 -14.00
N ALA A 128 5.71 -15.30 -13.40
CA ALA A 128 6.47 -14.46 -12.46
C ALA A 128 7.04 -13.19 -13.11
N GLU A 129 7.12 -13.14 -14.45
CA GLU A 129 7.67 -12.01 -15.21
C GLU A 129 6.62 -10.94 -15.55
N LEU A 130 5.34 -11.26 -15.33
CA LEU A 130 4.24 -10.36 -15.65
C LEU A 130 4.09 -9.24 -14.61
N VAL A 131 3.47 -8.13 -15.05
CA VAL A 131 3.05 -7.03 -14.14
C VAL A 131 2.19 -7.56 -12.99
N GLU A 132 1.35 -8.56 -13.28
CA GLU A 132 0.53 -9.22 -12.28
C GLU A 132 1.35 -9.73 -11.10
N SER A 133 2.41 -10.50 -11.35
CA SER A 133 3.28 -11.01 -10.29
C SER A 133 4.01 -9.89 -9.54
N THR A 134 4.37 -8.81 -10.24
CA THR A 134 4.92 -7.61 -9.57
C THR A 134 3.90 -7.02 -8.57
N ILE A 135 2.63 -6.92 -8.97
CA ILE A 135 1.55 -6.42 -8.10
C ILE A 135 1.36 -7.37 -6.91
N VAL A 136 1.27 -8.67 -7.15
CA VAL A 136 1.10 -9.69 -6.11
C VAL A 136 2.22 -9.59 -5.06
N GLY A 137 3.48 -9.63 -5.47
CA GLY A 137 4.60 -9.58 -4.53
C GLY A 137 4.67 -8.27 -3.74
N VAL A 138 4.37 -7.13 -4.38
CA VAL A 138 4.34 -5.83 -3.70
C VAL A 138 3.20 -5.74 -2.69
N VAL A 139 2.01 -6.23 -3.04
CA VAL A 139 0.84 -6.23 -2.14
C VAL A 139 1.10 -7.15 -0.94
N ASP A 140 1.56 -8.38 -1.17
CA ASP A 140 1.90 -9.33 -0.10
C ASP A 140 2.92 -8.73 0.88
N ALA A 141 4.01 -8.15 0.36
CA ALA A 141 5.03 -7.50 1.19
C ALA A 141 4.47 -6.28 1.96
N ALA A 142 3.58 -5.48 1.36
CA ALA A 142 2.95 -4.34 2.01
C ALA A 142 1.99 -4.72 3.14
N LEU A 143 1.20 -5.78 2.94
CA LEU A 143 0.29 -6.29 3.97
C LEU A 143 1.08 -6.86 5.17
N ALA A 144 2.09 -7.68 4.88
CA ALA A 144 2.97 -8.25 5.91
C ALA A 144 3.70 -7.15 6.70
N ALA A 145 4.30 -6.18 6.01
CA ALA A 145 5.01 -5.08 6.66
C ALA A 145 4.08 -4.19 7.51
N GLN A 146 2.86 -3.95 7.05
CA GLN A 146 1.91 -3.13 7.80
C GLN A 146 1.42 -3.84 9.06
N ASN A 147 1.22 -5.17 9.03
CA ASN A 147 0.96 -5.96 10.23
C ASN A 147 2.13 -5.87 11.23
N ALA A 148 3.37 -6.04 10.75
CA ALA A 148 4.57 -5.92 11.58
C ALA A 148 4.66 -4.55 12.25
N LEU A 149 4.39 -3.47 11.51
CA LEU A 149 4.41 -2.12 12.05
C LEU A 149 3.33 -1.89 13.11
N ILE A 150 2.09 -2.35 12.87
CA ILE A 150 1.00 -2.23 13.86
C ILE A 150 1.35 -3.01 15.13
N ALA A 151 1.90 -4.22 14.98
CA ALA A 151 2.37 -5.02 16.11
C ALA A 151 3.48 -4.28 16.88
N ALA A 152 4.46 -3.71 16.18
CA ALA A 152 5.54 -2.94 16.80
C ALA A 152 5.00 -1.73 17.58
N GLU A 153 4.09 -0.95 16.99
CA GLU A 153 3.46 0.20 17.65
C GLU A 153 2.64 -0.22 18.87
N SER A 154 2.00 -1.39 18.84
CA SER A 154 1.27 -1.93 19.99
C SER A 154 2.18 -2.31 21.17
N LEU A 155 3.46 -2.59 20.89
CA LEU A 155 4.51 -2.85 21.88
C LEU A 155 5.26 -1.57 22.30
N GLY A 156 4.84 -0.39 21.81
CA GLY A 156 5.47 0.90 22.13
C GLY A 156 6.69 1.25 21.28
N LEU A 157 6.99 0.46 20.24
CA LEU A 157 8.04 0.80 19.27
C LEU A 157 7.53 1.85 18.27
N GLY A 158 8.47 2.50 17.60
CA GLY A 158 8.20 3.40 16.49
C GLY A 158 8.82 2.90 15.19
N GLY A 159 8.22 3.28 14.06
CA GLY A 159 8.74 2.91 12.75
C GLY A 159 8.59 3.96 11.67
N VAL A 160 9.42 3.84 10.64
CA VAL A 160 9.32 4.65 9.42
C VAL A 160 9.68 3.83 8.18
N TYR A 161 8.78 3.85 7.19
CA TYR A 161 9.05 3.27 5.88
C TYR A 161 10.10 4.06 5.09
N ILE A 162 10.95 3.33 4.39
CA ILE A 162 12.08 3.83 3.60
C ILE A 162 11.86 3.43 2.14
N GLY A 163 11.03 4.20 1.44
CA GLY A 163 10.85 4.01 -0.01
C GLY A 163 12.10 4.35 -0.83
N ALA A 164 13.07 5.06 -0.24
CA ALA A 164 14.33 5.45 -0.89
C ALA A 164 15.28 4.27 -1.12
N ILE A 165 15.04 3.11 -0.50
CA ILE A 165 15.74 1.86 -0.84
C ILE A 165 15.64 1.55 -2.35
N ARG A 166 14.57 2.03 -3.00
CA ARG A 166 14.36 1.86 -4.44
C ARG A 166 15.13 2.85 -5.32
N ASN A 167 15.91 3.77 -4.75
CA ASN A 167 16.66 4.74 -5.56
C ASN A 167 17.85 4.09 -6.29
N ARG A 168 18.45 3.05 -5.70
CA ARG A 168 19.59 2.31 -6.27
C ARG A 168 19.30 0.81 -6.15
N PRO A 169 18.28 0.30 -6.87
CA PRO A 169 17.72 -1.02 -6.61
C PRO A 169 18.73 -2.16 -6.85
N ASP A 170 19.57 -2.04 -7.87
CA ASP A 170 20.59 -3.06 -8.20
C ASP A 170 21.69 -3.09 -7.14
N GLU A 171 22.19 -1.93 -6.70
CA GLU A 171 23.18 -1.82 -5.62
C GLU A 171 22.64 -2.34 -4.28
N VAL A 172 21.34 -2.13 -4.00
CA VAL A 172 20.68 -2.72 -2.83
C VAL A 172 20.58 -4.24 -2.96
N ALA A 173 20.24 -4.75 -4.16
CA ALA A 173 20.16 -6.18 -4.39
C ALA A 173 21.51 -6.86 -4.20
N GLU A 174 22.60 -6.25 -4.71
CA GLU A 174 23.97 -6.71 -4.51
C GLU A 174 24.38 -6.66 -3.02
N LEU A 175 24.13 -5.54 -2.34
CA LEU A 175 24.49 -5.36 -0.92
C LEU A 175 23.82 -6.39 0.01
N LEU A 176 22.61 -6.82 -0.35
CA LEU A 176 21.82 -7.77 0.42
C LEU A 176 21.85 -9.19 -0.16
N GLU A 177 22.67 -9.40 -1.20
CA GLU A 177 22.84 -10.69 -1.87
C GLU A 177 21.50 -11.32 -2.29
N LEU A 178 20.60 -10.49 -2.84
CA LEU A 178 19.26 -10.93 -3.22
C LEU A 178 19.34 -11.90 -4.41
N PRO A 179 18.63 -13.04 -4.36
CA PRO A 179 18.59 -13.97 -5.49
C PRO A 179 17.79 -13.37 -6.67
N PRO A 180 17.91 -13.98 -7.87
CA PRO A 180 17.05 -13.62 -9.00
C PRO A 180 15.56 -13.74 -8.67
N ARG A 181 14.74 -12.92 -9.35
CA ARG A 181 13.28 -12.81 -9.13
C ARG A 181 12.88 -12.30 -7.74
N THR A 182 13.76 -11.54 -7.11
CA THR A 182 13.51 -10.86 -5.84
C THR A 182 13.91 -9.40 -5.96
N PHE A 183 13.14 -8.48 -5.38
CA PHE A 183 13.53 -7.07 -5.29
C PHE A 183 12.99 -6.39 -4.04
N ALA A 184 13.70 -5.37 -3.57
CA ALA A 184 13.29 -4.60 -2.41
C ALA A 184 12.10 -3.67 -2.72
N VAL A 185 10.99 -3.87 -2.02
CA VAL A 185 9.81 -3.02 -2.10
C VAL A 185 10.04 -1.76 -1.26
N PHE A 186 10.47 -1.89 -0.02
CA PHE A 186 10.84 -0.75 0.85
C PHE A 186 11.62 -1.24 2.07
N GLY A 187 12.33 -0.32 2.72
CA GLY A 187 12.82 -0.56 4.09
C GLY A 187 11.79 -0.14 5.14
N LEU A 188 11.99 -0.58 6.37
CA LEU A 188 11.29 -0.16 7.58
C LEU A 188 12.32 -0.07 8.71
N ALA A 189 12.69 1.15 9.09
CA ALA A 189 13.49 1.38 10.30
C ALA A 189 12.58 1.24 11.53
N LEU A 190 12.99 0.45 12.51
CA LEU A 190 12.27 0.21 13.76
C LEU A 190 13.19 0.44 14.96
N GLY A 191 12.61 0.95 16.04
CA GLY A 191 13.30 1.15 17.31
C GLY A 191 12.40 1.78 18.36
N HIS A 192 12.92 1.93 19.58
CA HIS A 192 12.26 2.71 20.61
C HIS A 192 12.27 4.20 20.23
N PRO A 193 11.12 4.91 20.23
CA PRO A 193 11.11 6.34 19.95
C PRO A 193 11.94 7.12 20.98
N ASP A 194 12.84 7.98 20.51
CA ASP A 194 13.57 8.89 21.40
C ASP A 194 12.55 9.86 22.07
N PRO A 195 12.61 10.12 23.38
CA PRO A 195 11.73 11.08 24.05
C PRO A 195 11.76 12.51 23.47
N ALA A 196 12.82 12.86 22.74
CA ALA A 196 12.97 14.11 22.02
C ALA A 196 12.52 14.04 20.55
N ASP A 197 11.97 12.92 20.07
CA ASP A 197 11.16 12.89 18.86
C ASP A 197 9.93 13.78 19.05
N ARG A 198 9.60 14.55 18.01
CA ARG A 198 8.51 15.53 18.01
C ARG A 198 7.51 15.27 16.90
N ALA A 199 7.61 14.11 16.23
CA ALA A 199 6.68 13.79 15.16
C ALA A 199 5.26 13.68 15.74
N GLY A 200 4.34 14.44 15.15
CA GLY A 200 2.92 14.35 15.45
C GLY A 200 2.18 13.44 14.47
N VAL A 201 0.91 13.18 14.78
CA VAL A 201 -0.01 12.58 13.82
C VAL A 201 -0.18 13.55 12.66
N LYS A 202 0.21 13.12 11.47
CA LYS A 202 0.16 13.97 10.28
C LYS A 202 -1.27 14.01 9.72
N PRO A 203 -1.79 15.18 9.31
CA PRO A 203 -3.09 15.27 8.65
C PRO A 203 -3.21 14.38 7.41
N ARG A 204 -4.43 13.97 7.08
CA ARG A 204 -4.80 13.22 5.88
C ARG A 204 -5.99 13.89 5.20
N LEU A 205 -6.21 13.50 3.94
CA LEU A 205 -7.43 13.86 3.24
C LEU A 205 -8.65 13.42 4.07
N PRO A 206 -9.73 14.24 4.10
CA PRO A 206 -11.00 13.83 4.69
C PRO A 206 -11.47 12.49 4.13
N GLN A 207 -12.16 11.69 4.94
CA GLN A 207 -12.65 10.37 4.52
C GLN A 207 -13.56 10.46 3.28
N SER A 208 -14.35 11.52 3.15
CA SER A 208 -15.22 11.78 1.99
C SER A 208 -14.47 11.98 0.66
N ALA A 209 -13.17 12.27 0.71
CA ALA A 209 -12.31 12.37 -0.48
C ALA A 209 -11.67 11.03 -0.87
N VAL A 210 -11.79 9.99 -0.04
CA VAL A 210 -11.12 8.69 -0.22
C VAL A 210 -12.13 7.55 -0.31
N LEU A 211 -13.16 7.56 0.55
CA LEU A 211 -14.26 6.61 0.53
C LEU A 211 -15.31 7.09 -0.47
N HIS A 212 -15.55 6.27 -1.48
CA HIS A 212 -16.60 6.48 -2.47
C HIS A 212 -17.65 5.38 -2.32
N LEU A 213 -18.93 5.75 -2.28
CA LEU A 213 -20.03 4.79 -2.16
C LEU A 213 -20.49 4.39 -3.56
N GLU A 214 -20.46 3.10 -3.85
CA GLU A 214 -20.83 2.45 -5.12
C GLU A 214 -19.97 2.84 -6.33
N ARG A 215 -19.73 4.14 -6.54
CA ARG A 215 -19.05 4.70 -7.72
C ARG A 215 -18.07 5.78 -7.31
N TYR A 216 -16.95 5.83 -8.02
CA TYR A 216 -15.97 6.90 -7.87
C TYR A 216 -16.60 8.28 -8.16
N ASP A 217 -16.42 9.23 -7.25
CA ASP A 217 -16.89 10.61 -7.41
C ASP A 217 -15.70 11.57 -7.38
N GLY A 218 -15.23 11.96 -8.56
CA GLY A 218 -14.10 12.88 -8.72
C GLY A 218 -14.38 14.30 -8.24
N ARG A 219 -15.65 14.71 -8.13
CA ARG A 219 -16.02 16.07 -7.69
C ARG A 219 -15.70 16.25 -6.21
N ARG A 220 -16.03 15.25 -5.39
CA ARG A 220 -15.70 15.22 -3.95
C ARG A 220 -14.21 15.37 -3.70
N VAL A 221 -13.37 14.72 -4.52
CA VAL A 221 -11.91 14.87 -4.41
C VAL A 221 -11.50 16.32 -4.66
N ALA A 222 -11.99 16.93 -5.74
CA ALA A 222 -11.64 18.29 -6.13
C ALA A 222 -12.00 19.34 -5.06
N GLU A 223 -13.16 19.19 -4.41
CA GLU A 223 -13.63 20.06 -3.32
C GLU A 223 -12.67 20.09 -2.12
N HIS A 224 -12.04 18.96 -1.80
CA HIS A 224 -11.19 18.83 -0.61
C HIS A 224 -9.71 19.22 -0.85
N LEU A 225 -9.24 19.34 -2.10
CA LEU A 225 -7.83 19.61 -2.40
C LEU A 225 -7.32 20.92 -1.80
N ALA A 226 -8.17 21.96 -1.71
CA ALA A 226 -7.76 23.27 -1.18
C ALA A 226 -7.70 23.26 0.35
N THR A 227 -8.65 22.57 0.99
CA THR A 227 -8.64 22.37 2.44
C THR A 227 -7.45 21.53 2.86
N GLN A 228 -7.13 20.46 2.13
CA GLN A 228 -5.98 19.62 2.42
C GLN A 228 -4.65 20.39 2.42
N GLU A 229 -4.45 21.28 1.42
CA GLU A 229 -3.27 22.13 1.34
C GLU A 229 -3.14 22.99 2.61
N ARG A 230 -4.21 23.71 2.98
CA ARG A 230 -4.22 24.56 4.17
C ARG A 230 -3.96 23.78 5.47
N THR A 231 -4.57 22.61 5.63
CA THR A 231 -4.40 21.77 6.82
C THR A 231 -2.96 21.26 6.94
N LEU A 232 -2.36 20.82 5.83
CA LEU A 232 -0.96 20.39 5.83
C LEU A 232 0.03 21.56 6.02
N ASP A 233 -0.27 22.73 5.46
CA ASP A 233 0.55 23.93 5.67
C ASP A 233 0.56 24.35 7.14
N ALA A 234 -0.61 24.38 7.78
CA ALA A 234 -0.73 24.66 9.21
C ALA A 234 0.08 23.66 10.05
N TYR A 235 -0.06 22.36 9.76
CA TYR A 235 0.74 21.33 10.42
C TYR A 235 2.25 21.51 10.18
N ASN A 236 2.67 21.70 8.94
CA ASN A 236 4.09 21.88 8.60
C ASN A 236 4.68 23.11 9.30
N ALA A 237 3.91 24.19 9.45
CA ALA A 237 4.34 25.37 10.20
C ALA A 237 4.63 25.04 11.68
N THR A 238 3.82 24.19 12.33
CA THR A 238 4.12 23.70 13.70
C THR A 238 5.41 22.89 13.79
N GLN A 239 5.85 22.32 12.66
CA GLN A 239 7.08 21.54 12.53
C GLN A 239 8.25 22.38 12.00
N GLY A 240 8.10 23.70 11.91
CA GLY A 240 9.13 24.61 11.37
C GLY A 240 9.37 24.45 9.86
N ARG A 241 8.42 23.85 9.12
CA ARG A 241 8.53 23.57 7.68
C ARG A 241 7.57 24.45 6.89
N ARG A 242 8.02 24.87 5.71
CA ARG A 242 7.18 25.57 4.71
C ARG A 242 7.21 24.77 3.41
N VAL A 243 6.36 23.74 3.34
CA VAL A 243 6.33 22.80 2.21
C VAL A 243 4.90 22.63 1.73
N SER A 244 4.64 23.07 0.50
CA SER A 244 3.36 22.85 -0.18
C SER A 244 3.18 21.37 -0.51
N TRP A 245 1.99 20.84 -0.23
CA TRP A 245 1.63 19.46 -0.57
C TRP A 245 1.44 19.30 -2.07
N ARG A 246 0.69 20.20 -2.72
CA ARG A 246 0.51 20.20 -4.18
C ARG A 246 1.84 20.30 -4.94
N GLN A 247 2.73 21.21 -4.55
CA GLN A 247 4.05 21.31 -5.18
C GLN A 247 4.89 20.05 -4.95
N THR A 248 4.74 19.40 -3.78
CA THR A 248 5.41 18.11 -3.51
C THR A 248 4.89 17.01 -4.43
N VAL A 249 3.57 16.92 -4.64
CA VAL A 249 2.96 15.97 -5.59
C VAL A 249 3.50 16.22 -6.99
N LEU A 250 3.43 17.47 -7.48
CA LEU A 250 3.91 17.84 -8.80
C LEU A 250 5.40 17.55 -8.97
N ARG A 251 6.25 17.95 -8.02
CA ARG A 251 7.69 17.65 -8.07
C ARG A 251 7.97 16.16 -8.17
N ARG A 252 7.24 15.33 -7.42
CA ARG A 252 7.47 13.87 -7.38
C ARG A 252 7.01 13.15 -8.65
N LEU A 253 6.04 13.70 -9.38
CA LEU A 253 5.38 13.02 -10.51
C LEU A 253 5.59 13.73 -11.87
N ARG A 254 6.32 14.85 -11.91
CA ARG A 254 6.48 15.67 -13.13
C ARG A 254 7.27 14.97 -14.22
N ASP A 255 8.40 14.36 -13.89
CA ASP A 255 9.33 13.79 -14.85
C ASP A 255 10.11 12.60 -14.25
N TYR A 256 10.73 11.80 -15.12
CA TYR A 256 11.53 10.63 -14.74
C TYR A 256 12.75 11.00 -13.89
N ALA A 257 13.35 12.18 -14.09
CA ALA A 257 14.52 12.61 -13.31
C ALA A 257 14.22 12.70 -11.80
N ASN A 258 12.97 12.97 -11.43
CA ASN A 258 12.51 13.00 -10.03
C ASN A 258 12.27 11.61 -9.40
N LEU A 259 12.39 10.53 -10.18
CA LEU A 259 12.27 9.15 -9.68
C LEU A 259 13.57 8.62 -9.06
N SER A 260 14.69 9.31 -9.24
CA SER A 260 15.96 9.01 -8.57
C SER A 260 16.43 7.56 -8.77
N GLY A 261 16.32 7.01 -9.99
CA GLY A 261 16.76 5.65 -10.34
C GLY A 261 15.67 4.58 -10.26
N ARG A 262 14.47 4.91 -9.78
CA ARG A 262 13.36 3.95 -9.60
C ARG A 262 12.77 3.44 -10.92
N GLU A 263 13.04 4.11 -12.03
CA GLU A 263 12.70 3.64 -13.38
C GLU A 263 13.36 2.29 -13.72
N HIS A 264 14.45 1.93 -13.03
CA HIS A 264 15.15 0.65 -13.20
C HIS A 264 14.62 -0.49 -12.33
N LEU A 265 13.54 -0.30 -11.56
CA LEU A 265 12.98 -1.35 -10.67
C LEU A 265 12.60 -2.66 -11.39
N ARG A 266 12.38 -2.62 -12.71
CA ARG A 266 12.17 -3.82 -13.54
C ARG A 266 13.43 -4.31 -14.25
N GLY A 267 14.49 -3.51 -14.29
CA GLY A 267 15.74 -3.81 -14.98
C GLY A 267 16.53 -4.94 -14.31
N GLY A 268 16.54 -5.00 -12.97
CA GLY A 268 17.25 -6.04 -12.20
C GLY A 268 16.64 -7.44 -12.25
N ALA A 269 15.46 -7.60 -12.87
CA ALA A 269 14.82 -8.91 -13.11
C ALA A 269 15.18 -9.51 -14.48
N ARG A 270 16.07 -8.88 -15.25
CA ARG A 270 16.50 -9.40 -16.56
C ARG A 270 17.56 -10.46 -16.37
N THR A 271 17.20 -11.72 -16.64
CA THR A 271 18.17 -12.72 -17.07
C THR A 271 18.73 -12.30 -18.43
N GLU A 272 20.02 -12.54 -18.65
CA GLU A 272 20.75 -12.26 -19.90
C GLU A 272 20.13 -12.99 -21.10
N THR A 273 19.05 -12.47 -21.67
CA THR A 273 18.65 -12.78 -23.06
C THR A 273 17.77 -11.64 -23.57
N ALA A 274 18.40 -10.65 -24.19
CA ALA A 274 17.70 -9.54 -24.83
C ALA A 274 16.97 -10.04 -26.08
N ALA A 275 15.64 -10.12 -26.03
CA ALA A 275 14.79 -10.08 -27.22
C ALA A 275 14.24 -8.65 -27.36
N GLN A 276 14.46 -8.05 -28.55
CA GLN A 276 14.12 -6.67 -28.89
C GLN A 276 12.61 -6.37 -28.75
N PRO A 277 12.22 -5.12 -28.45
CA PRO A 277 10.81 -4.74 -28.37
C PRO A 277 10.19 -4.67 -29.77
N LEU A 278 9.12 -5.44 -29.98
CA LEU A 278 8.22 -5.29 -31.13
C LEU A 278 7.51 -3.92 -31.01
N ALA A 279 7.88 -3.00 -31.90
CA ALA A 279 7.14 -1.76 -32.10
C ALA A 279 5.80 -2.07 -32.77
N THR A 280 4.69 -1.90 -32.05
CA THR A 280 3.36 -1.85 -32.68
C THR A 280 2.92 -0.40 -32.76
N SER A 281 3.13 0.20 -33.93
CA SER A 281 2.59 1.51 -34.30
C SER A 281 1.08 1.38 -34.50
N VAL A 282 0.28 2.02 -33.64
CA VAL A 282 -1.15 2.22 -33.89
C VAL A 282 -1.31 3.43 -34.80
N SER A 283 -1.48 3.18 -36.10
CA SER A 283 -1.85 4.21 -37.08
C SER A 283 -3.34 4.50 -36.98
N VAL A 284 -3.69 5.73 -36.63
CA VAL A 284 -5.03 6.29 -36.75
C VAL A 284 -5.29 6.66 -38.21
N LEU A 285 -6.19 5.94 -38.87
CA LEU A 285 -6.87 6.33 -40.12
C LEU A 285 -8.35 6.00 -39.87
N GLY A 286 -9.26 6.97 -39.78
CA GLY A 286 -9.70 7.84 -40.86
C GLY A 286 -11.06 7.31 -41.36
N ARG A 287 -12.16 7.94 -40.91
CA ARG A 287 -13.52 7.68 -41.41
C ARG A 287 -13.63 8.00 -42.90
N PRO A 288 -14.54 7.33 -43.61
CA PRO A 288 -15.61 8.10 -44.25
C PRO A 288 -17.01 7.51 -44.03
N ASP A 289 -17.98 8.36 -44.32
CA ASP A 289 -19.43 8.24 -44.12
C ASP A 289 -20.15 7.80 -45.41
N HIS A 290 -21.43 7.41 -45.27
CA HIS A 290 -22.44 7.04 -46.29
C HIS A 290 -22.29 5.63 -46.89
N GLY A 291 -23.30 4.76 -47.00
CA GLY A 291 -24.74 4.82 -46.77
C GLY A 291 -25.37 3.83 -47.77
N GLU A 292 -26.19 2.88 -47.31
CA GLU A 292 -27.28 2.26 -48.10
C GLU A 292 -28.02 1.19 -47.27
N THR A 293 -29.34 1.37 -47.20
CA THR A 293 -30.37 0.44 -46.75
C THR A 293 -30.50 -0.76 -47.68
N LEU A 294 -30.88 -1.94 -47.15
CA LEU A 294 -31.92 -2.82 -47.73
C LEU A 294 -32.20 -3.98 -46.76
N GLU A 295 -33.44 -4.01 -46.25
CA GLU A 295 -34.08 -5.22 -45.72
C GLU A 295 -34.34 -6.20 -46.87
N HIS A 296 -34.21 -7.51 -46.61
CA HIS A 296 -35.06 -8.50 -47.25
C HIS A 296 -35.32 -9.68 -46.30
N ASP A 297 -36.60 -9.98 -46.23
CA ASP A 297 -37.32 -10.83 -45.29
C ASP A 297 -37.48 -12.27 -45.83
N LEU A 298 -38.06 -13.13 -44.99
CA LEU A 298 -38.72 -14.43 -45.28
C LEU A 298 -37.91 -15.74 -45.18
N LEU A 299 -38.31 -16.60 -44.23
CA LEU A 299 -39.20 -17.74 -44.53
C LEU A 299 -39.76 -18.40 -43.24
N LEU A 300 -41.07 -18.17 -43.02
CA LEU A 300 -42.16 -19.12 -42.66
C LEU A 300 -41.89 -20.23 -41.60
N GLY A 301 -42.71 -20.44 -40.57
CA GLY A 301 -44.17 -20.34 -40.51
C GLY A 301 -44.75 -20.44 -39.08
N ARG A 302 -45.95 -19.86 -38.91
CA ARG A 302 -46.82 -19.86 -37.71
C ARG A 302 -47.84 -21.04 -37.77
N PRO A 303 -48.86 -21.14 -36.89
CA PRO A 303 -48.86 -21.38 -35.43
C PRO A 303 -49.88 -22.49 -35.01
N ARG A 304 -49.95 -22.85 -33.73
CA ARG A 304 -51.26 -23.18 -33.10
C ARG A 304 -51.25 -22.97 -31.58
N ALA A 305 -52.24 -22.21 -31.11
CA ALA A 305 -52.52 -21.94 -29.71
C ALA A 305 -53.29 -23.08 -29.05
N ALA A 306 -53.07 -23.32 -27.76
CA ALA A 306 -54.10 -23.79 -26.83
C ALA A 306 -53.75 -23.37 -25.40
N ALA A 307 -54.79 -22.91 -24.71
CA ALA A 307 -54.84 -22.31 -23.39
C ALA A 307 -54.39 -23.22 -22.23
N GLY A 308 -53.97 -22.61 -21.11
CA GLY A 308 -53.82 -23.29 -19.83
C GLY A 308 -53.13 -22.42 -18.79
N GLY A 309 -53.89 -21.55 -18.13
CA GLY A 309 -53.37 -20.57 -17.18
C GLY A 309 -52.88 -21.15 -15.86
N ARG A 310 -52.01 -20.39 -15.17
CA ARG A 310 -51.91 -20.31 -13.71
C ARG A 310 -51.36 -18.93 -13.31
N ARG A 311 -52.14 -18.26 -12.45
CA ARG A 311 -51.92 -16.91 -11.92
C ARG A 311 -50.69 -16.86 -11.00
N ALA A 312 -49.96 -15.75 -11.07
CA ALA A 312 -49.01 -15.32 -10.05
C ALA A 312 -49.77 -14.88 -8.78
N LEU A 313 -49.30 -15.34 -7.61
CA LEU A 313 -49.77 -14.90 -6.29
C LEU A 313 -49.00 -13.63 -5.86
N PRO A 314 -49.68 -12.60 -5.32
CA PRO A 314 -49.01 -11.47 -4.68
C PRO A 314 -48.64 -11.81 -3.24
N ILE A 315 -47.44 -11.37 -2.83
CA ILE A 315 -46.92 -11.48 -1.46
C ILE A 315 -47.64 -10.44 -0.59
N ALA A 316 -48.31 -10.90 0.47
CA ALA A 316 -48.98 -10.05 1.46
C ALA A 316 -47.99 -9.56 2.54
N PRO A 317 -48.20 -8.37 3.13
CA PRO A 317 -47.37 -7.86 4.21
C PRO A 317 -47.74 -8.51 5.55
N VAL A 318 -46.73 -8.78 6.38
CA VAL A 318 -46.87 -9.32 7.74
C VAL A 318 -47.16 -8.18 8.71
N THR A 319 -48.32 -8.21 9.35
CA THR A 319 -48.69 -7.35 10.47
C THR A 319 -48.31 -8.04 11.77
N LEU A 320 -47.43 -7.45 12.58
CA LEU A 320 -47.18 -7.85 13.97
C LEU A 320 -48.16 -7.10 14.88
N ALA A 321 -48.95 -7.86 15.65
CA ALA A 321 -49.76 -7.34 16.75
C ALA A 321 -48.89 -7.15 18.02
N PRO A 322 -49.25 -6.24 18.95
CA PRO A 322 -48.50 -6.00 20.17
C PRO A 322 -48.84 -7.08 21.21
N GLY A 323 -47.83 -7.64 21.87
CA GLY A 323 -47.98 -8.52 23.01
C GLY A 323 -47.52 -7.84 24.29
N GLY A 324 -48.40 -7.83 25.29
CA GLY A 324 -48.13 -7.95 26.74
C GLY A 324 -47.23 -6.92 27.40
#